data_AF-A0A0C3KZL9-F1
#
_entry.id   AF-A0A0C3KZL9-F1
#
_cell.length_a   1.000
_cell.length_b   1.000
_cell.length_c   1.000
_cell.angle_alpha   90.00
_cell.angle_beta   90.00
_cell.angle_gamma   90.00
#
_symmetry.space_group_name_H-M   'P 1'
#
loop_
_entity.id
_entity.type
_entity.pdbx_description
1 polymer ?
#
loop_
_entity_poly.entity_id
_entity_poly.type
_entity_poly.pdbx_seq_one_letter_code
_entity_poly.pdbx_strand_id
1 'polypeptide(L)'
;MSPLRCWSSSSSINHIQRVFFRSIETAAASASSTEPRTHFKITLRRSAIGLGEKKKETLVSLGLHRRMQTVYHPHTPEAGGKILKVKELVEVENVPASAVRTQEQQRQERKASRGYAVAGSRMRAFQWERTKWQ
;
A
#
# COMPACT_ATOMS: atom_id res chain seq x y z
N MET A 1 -64.64 33.11 -5.80
CA MET A 1 -63.35 32.38 -5.82
C MET A 1 -62.27 33.26 -6.42
N SER A 2 -61.41 33.83 -5.55
CA SER A 2 -60.08 34.41 -5.81
C SER A 2 -59.61 35.05 -4.50
N PRO A 3 -58.51 34.63 -3.84
CA PRO A 3 -57.91 35.43 -2.79
C PRO A 3 -56.79 36.29 -3.39
N LEU A 4 -57.03 37.60 -3.45
CA LEU A 4 -56.00 38.61 -3.62
C LEU A 4 -55.10 38.57 -2.37
N ARG A 5 -53.86 38.12 -2.52
CA ARG A 5 -52.85 38.26 -1.46
C ARG A 5 -52.13 39.59 -1.65
N CYS A 6 -52.33 40.47 -0.69
CA CYS A 6 -51.45 41.59 -0.40
C CYS A 6 -50.03 41.08 -0.13
N TRP A 7 -49.04 41.66 -0.80
CA TRP A 7 -47.66 41.61 -0.32
C TRP A 7 -47.24 43.04 0.01
N SER A 8 -47.19 43.33 1.30
CA SER A 8 -46.75 44.59 1.87
C SER A 8 -45.32 44.44 2.40
N SER A 9 -44.50 45.41 1.99
CA SER A 9 -43.30 45.97 2.64
C SER A 9 -42.26 45.00 3.20
N SER A 10 -41.07 44.97 2.61
CA SER A 10 -40.02 45.97 2.82
C SER A 10 -39.50 45.94 4.25
N SER A 11 -38.30 45.39 4.41
CA SER A 11 -37.35 45.84 5.43
C SER A 11 -35.96 45.36 5.02
N SER A 12 -35.18 46.33 4.54
CA SER A 12 -33.73 46.29 4.47
C SER A 12 -33.14 45.72 5.75
N ILE A 13 -32.41 44.62 5.62
CA ILE A 13 -31.44 44.19 6.63
C ILE A 13 -30.14 43.89 5.89
N ASN A 14 -29.24 44.85 6.01
CA ASN A 14 -27.78 44.74 6.04
C ASN A 14 -27.10 43.85 4.98
N HIS A 15 -26.57 44.58 4.01
CA HIS A 15 -25.33 44.31 3.29
C HIS A 15 -24.27 43.63 4.20
N ILE A 16 -23.50 42.69 3.61
CA ILE A 16 -22.47 41.82 4.20
C ILE A 16 -23.00 40.48 4.72
N GLN A 17 -23.42 39.59 3.83
CA GLN A 17 -23.23 38.12 3.95
C GLN A 17 -23.58 37.47 2.60
N ARG A 18 -22.60 37.20 1.71
CA ARG A 18 -22.78 36.25 0.57
C ARG A 18 -21.55 35.97 -0.32
N VAL A 19 -20.35 35.79 0.23
CA VAL A 19 -19.18 35.39 -0.60
C VAL A 19 -18.29 34.28 -0.01
N PHE A 20 -18.70 33.58 1.05
CA PHE A 20 -17.80 32.61 1.71
C PHE A 20 -18.25 31.14 1.72
N PHE A 21 -19.25 30.76 0.92
CA PHE A 21 -19.73 29.36 0.90
C PHE A 21 -20.01 28.83 -0.52
N ARG A 22 -19.03 28.93 -1.42
CA ARG A 22 -19.06 28.17 -2.68
C ARG A 22 -17.66 27.80 -3.14
N SER A 23 -17.00 26.89 -2.42
CA SER A 23 -15.74 26.27 -2.90
C SER A 23 -15.43 24.88 -2.30
N ILE A 24 -16.29 24.29 -1.47
CA ILE A 24 -15.97 23.01 -0.80
C ILE A 24 -16.43 21.78 -1.62
N GLU A 25 -17.36 21.94 -2.56
CA GLU A 25 -17.94 20.82 -3.32
C GLU A 25 -17.05 20.27 -4.44
N THR A 26 -16.08 21.04 -4.94
CA THR A 26 -15.18 20.55 -6.01
C THR A 26 -13.99 19.73 -5.46
N ALA A 27 -13.75 19.74 -4.14
CA ALA A 27 -12.69 18.94 -3.51
C ALA A 27 -13.13 17.54 -3.07
N ALA A 28 -14.45 17.28 -2.97
CA ALA A 28 -14.99 16.03 -2.45
C ALA A 28 -15.08 14.89 -3.49
N ALA A 29 -15.06 15.20 -4.79
CA ALA A 29 -15.27 14.22 -5.86
C ALA A 29 -14.07 13.29 -6.11
N SER A 30 -12.88 13.60 -5.58
CA SER A 30 -11.66 12.79 -5.73
C SER A 30 -11.33 11.95 -4.49
N ALA A 31 -12.20 11.92 -3.47
CA ALA A 31 -11.95 11.26 -2.18
C ALA A 31 -12.32 9.76 -2.13
N SER A 32 -12.67 9.13 -3.26
CA SER A 32 -13.40 7.85 -3.27
C SER A 32 -12.57 6.56 -3.35
N SER A 33 -11.27 6.55 -2.97
CA SER A 33 -10.50 5.29 -2.93
C SER A 33 -9.36 5.24 -1.91
N THR A 34 -9.34 6.13 -0.91
CA THR A 34 -8.25 6.13 0.09
C THR A 34 -8.52 5.06 1.14
N GLU A 35 -8.06 3.83 0.86
CA GLU A 35 -8.05 2.77 1.86
C GLU A 35 -7.24 3.20 3.10
N PRO A 36 -7.68 2.80 4.31
CA PRO A 36 -6.94 3.13 5.52
C PRO A 36 -5.53 2.51 5.46
N ARG A 37 -4.52 3.32 5.76
CA ARG A 37 -3.14 2.85 5.87
C ARG A 37 -2.98 2.08 7.16
N THR A 38 -2.86 0.77 7.05
CA THR A 38 -2.86 -0.17 8.17
C THR A 38 -1.50 -0.83 8.42
N HIS A 39 -0.58 -0.78 7.45
CA HIS A 39 0.68 -1.50 7.51
C HIS A 39 1.89 -0.59 7.22
N PHE A 40 3.00 -0.89 7.89
CA PHE A 40 4.33 -0.40 7.57
C PHE A 40 4.96 -1.27 6.50
N LYS A 41 5.37 -0.67 5.39
CA LYS A 41 6.30 -1.27 4.42
C LYS A 41 7.70 -0.79 4.79
N ILE A 42 8.52 -1.71 5.28
CA ILE A 42 9.86 -1.40 5.78
C ILE A 42 10.88 -1.95 4.78
N THR A 43 11.78 -1.08 4.33
CA THR A 43 12.87 -1.44 3.42
C THR A 43 14.20 -1.16 4.07
N LEU A 44 15.07 -2.16 4.15
CA LEU A 44 16.42 -1.97 4.69
C LEU A 44 17.33 -1.31 3.65
N ARG A 45 17.66 -0.02 3.82
CA ARG A 45 18.51 0.74 2.88
C ARG A 45 19.99 0.65 3.20
N ARG A 46 20.36 0.65 4.48
CA ARG A 46 21.75 0.52 4.95
C ARG A 46 21.94 -0.77 5.75
N SER A 47 23.15 -1.32 5.74
CA SER A 47 23.47 -2.52 6.52
C SER A 47 23.85 -2.17 7.96
N ALA A 48 23.72 -3.14 8.87
CA ALA A 48 24.12 -2.98 10.28
C ALA A 48 25.57 -3.42 10.55
N ILE A 49 26.43 -3.39 9.53
CA ILE A 49 27.85 -3.74 9.68
C ILE A 49 28.53 -2.66 10.52
N GLY A 50 29.35 -3.05 11.49
CA GLY A 50 30.02 -2.12 12.41
C GLY A 50 29.09 -1.47 13.44
N LEU A 51 27.80 -1.82 13.49
CA LEU A 51 26.88 -1.37 14.54
C LEU A 51 26.82 -2.40 15.69
N GLY A 52 26.39 -1.94 16.87
CA GLY A 52 26.20 -2.77 18.05
C GLY A 52 25.11 -3.84 17.88
N GLU A 53 25.23 -4.90 18.68
CA GLU A 53 24.35 -6.09 18.64
C GLU A 53 22.88 -5.73 18.83
N LYS A 54 22.57 -4.81 19.73
CA LYS A 54 21.20 -4.32 19.98
C LYS A 54 20.48 -3.84 18.71
N LYS A 55 21.19 -3.18 17.78
CA LYS A 55 20.59 -2.73 16.50
C LYS A 55 20.41 -3.92 15.55
N LYS A 56 21.37 -4.85 15.51
CA LYS A 56 21.30 -6.08 14.70
C LYS A 56 20.14 -6.98 15.14
N GLU A 57 19.99 -7.23 16.42
CA GLU A 57 18.89 -8.01 17.00
C GLU A 57 17.53 -7.38 16.69
N THR A 58 17.43 -6.05 16.73
CA THR A 58 16.20 -5.34 16.39
C THR A 58 15.82 -5.58 14.92
N LEU A 59 16.79 -5.57 14.00
CA LEU A 59 16.56 -5.90 12.59
C LEU A 59 16.14 -7.36 12.38
N VAL A 60 16.77 -8.29 13.10
CA VAL A 60 16.40 -9.72 13.07
C VAL A 60 14.99 -9.93 13.58
N SER A 61 14.59 -9.26 14.68
CA SER A 61 13.23 -9.30 15.22
C SER A 61 12.19 -8.75 14.24
N LEU A 62 12.56 -7.75 13.41
CA LEU A 62 11.71 -7.25 12.33
C LEU A 62 11.72 -8.15 11.07
N GLY A 63 12.58 -9.17 11.01
CA GLY A 63 12.72 -10.08 9.86
C GLY A 63 13.62 -9.58 8.72
N LEU A 64 14.39 -8.51 8.96
CA LEU A 64 15.27 -7.89 7.97
C LEU A 64 16.69 -8.46 8.08
N HIS A 65 17.06 -9.31 7.13
CA HIS A 65 18.36 -10.00 7.11
C HIS A 65 19.31 -9.44 6.06
N ARG A 66 18.78 -9.02 4.90
CA ARG A 66 19.57 -8.55 3.75
C ARG A 66 19.18 -7.14 3.35
N ARG A 67 20.14 -6.40 2.79
CA ARG A 67 19.88 -5.06 2.25
C ARG A 67 18.86 -5.13 1.10
N MET A 68 18.06 -4.09 0.95
CA MET A 68 16.96 -3.99 -0.03
C MET A 68 15.84 -5.03 0.18
N GLN A 69 15.82 -5.71 1.32
CA GLN A 69 14.71 -6.57 1.70
C GLN A 69 13.55 -5.71 2.19
N THR A 70 12.35 -6.06 1.74
CA THR A 70 11.07 -5.43 2.06
C THR A 70 10.24 -6.36 2.94
N VAL A 71 9.79 -5.86 4.08
CA VAL A 71 8.92 -6.60 5.02
C VAL A 71 7.73 -5.71 5.39
N TYR A 72 6.56 -6.33 5.51
CA TYR A 72 5.32 -5.67 5.89
C TYR A 72 4.98 -6.03 7.33
N HIS A 73 4.67 -5.03 8.15
CA HIS A 73 4.20 -5.20 9.53
C HIS A 73 2.93 -4.37 9.75
N PRO A 74 1.95 -4.84 10.52
CA PRO A 74 0.79 -4.02 10.89
C PRO A 74 1.21 -2.82 11.76
N HIS A 75 0.38 -1.78 11.78
CA HIS A 75 0.57 -0.62 12.65
C HIS A 75 0.37 -1.01 14.13
N THR A 76 1.44 -1.46 14.77
CA THR A 76 1.48 -1.75 16.19
C THR A 76 2.54 -0.88 16.89
N PRO A 77 2.33 -0.49 18.15
CA PRO A 77 3.31 0.31 18.90
C PRO A 77 4.64 -0.44 19.08
N GLU A 78 4.60 -1.77 19.20
CA GLU A 78 5.80 -2.61 19.29
C GLU A 78 6.64 -2.52 18.01
N ALA A 79 6.02 -2.66 16.83
CA ALA A 79 6.71 -2.51 15.56
C ALA A 79 7.25 -1.08 15.40
N GLY A 80 6.45 -0.07 15.75
CA GLY A 80 6.87 1.34 15.74
C GLY A 80 8.10 1.60 16.61
N GLY A 81 8.13 1.09 17.84
CA GLY A 81 9.27 1.24 18.75
C GLY A 81 10.55 0.61 18.20
N LYS A 82 10.44 -0.60 17.63
CA LYS A 82 11.57 -1.27 16.95
C LYS A 82 12.08 -0.45 15.76
N ILE A 83 11.18 0.07 14.93
CA ILE A 83 11.51 0.91 13.77
C ILE A 83 12.25 2.19 14.20
N LEU A 84 11.75 2.90 15.21
CA LEU A 84 12.36 4.15 15.70
C LEU A 84 13.80 3.94 16.18
N LYS A 85 14.10 2.79 16.78
CA LYS A 85 15.46 2.41 17.21
C LYS A 85 16.44 2.22 16.04
N VAL A 86 15.95 1.87 14.85
CA VAL A 86 16.76 1.61 13.64
C VAL A 86 16.47 2.58 12.49
N LYS A 87 15.87 3.74 12.77
CA LYS A 87 15.42 4.74 11.78
C LYS A 87 16.48 5.22 10.78
N GLU A 88 17.75 5.11 11.13
CA GLU A 88 18.88 5.50 10.26
C GLU A 88 19.15 4.49 9.13
N LEU A 89 18.70 3.24 9.31
CA LEU A 89 18.98 2.11 8.42
C LEU A 89 17.80 1.79 7.48
N VAL A 90 16.59 2.07 7.93
CA VAL A 90 15.34 1.66 7.26
C VAL A 90 14.62 2.86 6.66
N GLU A 91 13.95 2.60 5.55
CA GLU A 91 12.93 3.49 5.00
C GLU A 91 11.56 2.87 5.24
N VAL A 92 10.60 3.69 5.64
CA VAL A 92 9.25 3.24 6.01
C VAL A 92 8.22 4.01 5.20
N GLU A 93 7.34 3.25 4.56
CA GLU A 93 6.17 3.77 3.85
C GLU A 93 4.91 3.21 4.52
N ASN A 94 3.89 4.05 4.68
CA ASN A 94 2.60 3.62 5.22
C ASN A 94 1.73 3.17 4.05
N VAL A 95 1.33 1.89 4.06
CA VAL A 95 0.59 1.26 2.97
C VAL A 95 -0.76 0.71 3.46
N PRO A 96 -1.77 0.67 2.58
CA PRO A 96 -3.04 0.02 2.90
C PRO A 96 -2.90 -1.51 2.88
N ALA A 97 -3.92 -2.21 3.39
CA ALA A 97 -3.92 -3.66 3.47
C ALA A 97 -3.84 -4.34 2.09
N SER A 98 -4.46 -3.76 1.05
CA SER A 98 -4.42 -4.26 -0.33
C SER A 98 -3.02 -4.27 -0.98
N ALA A 99 -2.12 -3.42 -0.48
CA ALA A 99 -0.77 -3.31 -0.99
C ALA A 99 0.20 -4.32 -0.35
N VAL A 100 -0.19 -5.01 0.72
CA VAL A 100 0.66 -5.99 1.41
C VAL A 100 0.92 -7.19 0.49
N ARG A 101 2.18 -7.61 0.39
CA ARG A 101 2.61 -8.73 -0.46
C ARG A 101 3.36 -9.78 0.33
N THR A 102 2.98 -11.05 0.14
CA THR A 102 3.71 -12.20 0.69
C THR A 102 5.08 -12.34 0.02
N GLN A 103 6.04 -12.97 0.69
CA GLN A 103 7.38 -13.21 0.14
C GLN A 103 7.37 -13.91 -1.23
N GLU A 104 6.45 -14.86 -1.42
CA GLU A 104 6.28 -15.56 -2.70
C GLU A 104 5.79 -14.63 -3.81
N GLN A 105 4.80 -13.78 -3.52
CA GLN A 105 4.29 -12.78 -4.46
C GLN A 105 5.39 -11.79 -4.85
N GLN A 106 6.15 -11.29 -3.88
CA GLN A 106 7.30 -10.43 -4.14
C GLN A 106 8.35 -11.13 -5.01
N ARG A 107 8.60 -12.43 -4.80
CA ARG A 107 9.54 -13.21 -5.62
C ARG A 107 9.02 -13.40 -7.05
N GLN A 108 7.73 -13.65 -7.21
CA GLN A 108 7.08 -13.79 -8.50
C GLN A 108 7.08 -12.47 -9.27
N GLU A 109 6.78 -11.35 -8.62
CA GLU A 109 6.81 -10.00 -9.21
C GLU A 109 8.22 -9.63 -9.71
N ARG A 110 9.27 -10.04 -9.00
CA ARG A 110 10.66 -9.87 -9.42
C ARG A 110 11.08 -10.82 -10.55
N LYS A 111 10.30 -11.86 -10.84
CA LYS A 111 10.67 -12.88 -11.82
C LYS A 111 10.40 -12.32 -13.23
N ALA A 112 11.47 -12.11 -13.98
CA ALA A 112 11.36 -11.71 -15.38
C ALA A 112 10.59 -12.76 -16.21
N SER A 113 9.94 -12.29 -17.28
CA SER A 113 9.36 -13.17 -18.29
C SER A 113 10.42 -14.11 -18.84
N ARG A 114 10.08 -15.40 -19.02
CA ARG A 114 11.06 -16.44 -19.34
C ARG A 114 11.81 -16.21 -20.67
N GLY A 115 11.21 -15.48 -21.61
CA GLY A 115 11.81 -15.13 -22.90
C GLY A 115 11.82 -16.25 -23.95
N TYR A 116 11.36 -17.45 -23.59
CA TYR A 116 11.21 -18.57 -24.53
C TYR A 116 10.08 -19.50 -24.10
N ALA A 117 9.49 -20.21 -25.06
CA ALA A 117 8.55 -21.31 -24.83
C ALA A 117 9.21 -22.63 -25.26
N VAL A 118 8.95 -23.70 -24.50
CA VAL A 118 9.45 -25.04 -24.85
C VAL A 118 8.54 -25.59 -25.96
N ALA A 119 9.04 -25.60 -27.21
CA ALA A 119 8.28 -26.04 -28.38
C ALA A 119 7.87 -27.53 -28.33
N GLY A 120 8.63 -28.36 -27.63
CA GLY A 120 8.31 -29.77 -27.43
C GLY A 120 9.41 -30.45 -26.61
N SER A 121 9.02 -31.43 -25.79
CA SER A 121 9.98 -32.30 -25.09
C SER A 121 9.98 -33.67 -25.75
N ARG A 122 11.11 -34.07 -26.34
CA ARG A 122 11.29 -35.37 -27.01
C ARG A 122 10.97 -36.56 -26.09
N MET A 123 11.14 -36.41 -24.77
CA MET A 123 10.84 -37.47 -23.78
C MET A 123 9.35 -37.64 -23.47
N ARG A 124 8.52 -36.58 -23.57
CA ARG A 124 7.08 -36.67 -23.30
C ARG A 124 6.33 -37.47 -24.37
N ALA A 125 6.80 -37.41 -25.62
CA ALA A 125 6.26 -38.25 -26.70
C ALA A 125 6.46 -39.76 -26.43
N PHE A 126 7.62 -40.12 -25.87
CA PHE A 126 7.99 -41.51 -25.58
C PHE A 126 7.25 -42.15 -24.39
N GLN A 127 6.76 -41.37 -23.43
CA GLN A 127 6.04 -41.89 -22.26
C GLN A 127 4.61 -42.34 -22.59
N TRP A 128 3.92 -41.65 -23.51
CA TRP A 128 2.57 -42.01 -23.95
C TRP A 128 2.51 -43.32 -24.76
N GLU A 129 3.55 -43.63 -25.53
CA GLU A 129 3.61 -44.86 -26.33
C GLU A 129 3.82 -46.11 -25.47
N ARG A 130 4.43 -45.99 -24.28
CA ARG A 130 4.75 -47.13 -23.40
C ARG A 130 3.56 -47.63 -22.58
N THR A 131 2.61 -46.76 -22.25
CA THR A 131 1.38 -47.11 -21.51
C THR A 131 0.24 -47.60 -22.41
N LYS A 132 0.46 -47.74 -23.72
CA LYS A 132 -0.58 -48.06 -24.71
C LYS A 132 -0.83 -49.56 -24.92
N TRP A 133 -0.05 -50.43 -24.27
CA TRP A 133 -0.11 -51.89 -24.43
C TRP A 133 0.00 -52.65 -23.10
N GLN A 134 -0.46 -52.03 -22.02
CA GLN A 134 -0.81 -52.70 -20.75
C GLN A 134 -2.31 -52.61 -20.58
#